data_AF-A0A0C3C4G9-F1
#
_entry.id   AF-A0A0C3C4G9-F1
#
_cell.length_a   1.000
_cell.length_b   1.000
_cell.length_c   1.000
_cell.angle_alpha   90.00
_cell.angle_beta   90.00
_cell.angle_gamma   90.00
#
_symmetry.space_group_name_H-M   'P 1'
#
loop_
_entity.id
_entity.type
_entity.pdbx_description
1 polymer ?
#
loop_
_entity_poly.entity_id
_entity_poly.type
_entity_poly.pdbx_seq_one_letter_code
_entity_poly.pdbx_strand_id
1 'polypeptide(L)'
;MMDIAEPQPEPISDDPVVPRSLMLPRPPPIPLRNRIPKKWKWVGDLFVDTAPDHAEKLCTVTLSDSTDPLQNGLRFSIMLSSVDSLRIKKRLNVCELDAVLYACGPVQQLAKVNAEDASYADRLNHLMNYMNLQQQAAIIPLFLDNAEVALLIVFPSTIQHLCRRFKVPADLQQAGTFIAALVPWTLTPAEYSSFDIQRSLGKFKAPEFKHPTSRVHQYLEFPHELRAYMSQPQRTYCVWWSPGDGTTKVPGLETDLLHIIMKSCRAKNVGHKSDVRVVFVHIGAVSTLHKLPALAERRSKRPELHFYTYGTHASVPREQWGVRAIYPLGGIVTFTPNALLENPFGISRLMRQIAEHPFWDSYLLPSVVGMVAKSSCEGADPLLEFKTGDSLLHNIITLIAEGDVSLLRAPALHGDVRGSSWVNSQLKLFSLNAPGLLEECLRIFAEKYSSTPMAQLPDAMEAEISEDLLRMQTQPSMMENYRRFVIIKEASSGETDWNKDGFEWTSVTKFDFKDDFVEKPASA
;
A
#
# COMPACT_ATOMS: atom_id res chain seq x y z
N MET A 1 -21.68 -91.89 14.58
CA MET A 1 -22.11 -91.69 15.98
C MET A 1 -22.41 -90.21 16.14
N MET A 2 -23.70 -89.88 16.10
CA MET A 2 -24.23 -88.53 16.29
C MET A 2 -24.56 -88.40 17.77
N ASP A 3 -23.94 -87.43 18.44
CA ASP A 3 -24.28 -87.09 19.82
C ASP A 3 -25.44 -86.08 19.84
N ILE A 4 -26.48 -86.49 20.56
CA ILE A 4 -27.74 -85.78 20.78
C ILE A 4 -27.56 -84.97 22.07
N ALA A 5 -27.65 -83.64 21.99
CA ALA A 5 -27.66 -82.78 23.16
C ALA A 5 -29.10 -82.52 23.62
N GLU A 6 -29.35 -82.84 24.89
CA GLU A 6 -30.57 -82.65 25.67
C GLU A 6 -30.99 -81.18 25.83
N PRO A 7 -32.30 -80.88 25.90
CA PRO A 7 -32.79 -79.53 26.17
C PRO A 7 -32.85 -79.24 27.68
N GLN A 8 -32.34 -78.09 28.09
CA GLN A 8 -32.49 -77.57 29.46
C GLN A 8 -33.83 -76.84 29.65
N PRO A 9 -34.43 -76.89 30.87
CA PRO A 9 -35.75 -76.32 31.15
C PRO A 9 -35.69 -74.83 31.48
N GLU A 10 -36.69 -74.08 31.01
CA GLU A 10 -36.89 -72.67 31.37
C GLU A 10 -37.41 -72.51 32.81
N PRO A 11 -36.89 -71.55 33.60
CA PRO A 11 -37.43 -71.24 34.91
C PRO A 11 -38.70 -70.38 34.79
N ILE A 12 -39.79 -70.88 35.35
CA ILE A 12 -41.04 -70.15 35.61
C ILE A 12 -40.79 -69.14 36.72
N SER A 13 -40.94 -67.85 36.42
CA SER A 13 -40.95 -66.76 37.40
C SER A 13 -42.40 -66.27 37.55
N ASP A 14 -43.03 -66.66 38.66
CA ASP A 14 -44.27 -66.07 39.17
C ASP A 14 -43.92 -64.76 39.88
N ASP A 15 -44.06 -63.63 39.19
CA ASP A 15 -44.21 -62.33 39.84
C ASP A 15 -45.45 -61.61 39.26
N PRO A 16 -46.35 -61.08 40.12
CA PRO A 16 -47.57 -60.43 39.66
C PRO A 16 -47.25 -59.15 38.88
N VAL A 17 -47.67 -59.11 37.61
CA VAL A 17 -47.52 -57.95 36.74
C VAL A 17 -48.40 -56.80 37.25
N VAL A 18 -47.76 -55.77 37.80
CA VAL A 18 -48.45 -54.54 38.22
C VAL A 18 -48.94 -53.76 36.98
N PRO A 19 -50.20 -53.33 36.91
CA PRO A 19 -50.73 -52.56 35.78
C PRO A 19 -49.93 -51.28 35.54
N ARG A 20 -49.55 -51.03 34.26
CA ARG A 20 -48.76 -49.88 33.80
C ARG A 20 -49.36 -48.50 34.11
N SER A 21 -50.60 -48.43 34.61
CA SER A 21 -51.32 -47.19 34.91
C SER A 21 -50.99 -46.58 36.28
N LEU A 22 -50.15 -47.20 37.11
CA LEU A 22 -49.78 -46.70 38.44
C LEU A 22 -48.30 -46.32 38.61
N MET A 23 -47.50 -46.29 37.54
CA MET A 23 -46.13 -45.77 37.61
C MET A 23 -46.11 -44.24 37.51
N LEU A 24 -45.75 -43.57 38.60
CA LEU A 24 -45.45 -42.14 38.60
C LEU A 24 -44.33 -41.83 37.58
N PRO A 25 -44.41 -40.71 36.84
CA PRO A 25 -43.37 -40.32 35.88
C PRO A 25 -42.00 -40.23 36.56
N ARG A 26 -41.00 -40.94 36.04
CA ARG A 26 -39.61 -40.74 36.46
C ARG A 26 -39.24 -39.27 36.22
N PRO A 27 -38.63 -38.58 37.19
CA PRO A 27 -38.12 -37.23 36.96
C PRO A 27 -37.11 -37.24 35.80
N PRO A 28 -37.09 -36.19 34.97
CA PRO A 28 -36.21 -36.12 33.82
C PRO A 28 -34.74 -36.21 34.27
N PRO A 29 -33.87 -36.91 33.52
CA PRO A 29 -32.46 -37.00 33.84
C PRO A 29 -31.84 -35.59 33.86
N ILE A 30 -31.19 -35.26 34.96
CA ILE A 30 -30.45 -34.01 35.15
C ILE A 30 -29.40 -33.91 34.01
N PRO A 31 -29.35 -32.82 33.24
CA PRO A 31 -28.39 -32.68 32.15
C PRO A 31 -26.97 -32.68 32.73
N LEU A 32 -26.16 -33.65 32.32
CA LEU A 32 -24.71 -33.72 32.57
C LEU A 32 -24.05 -32.45 32.04
N ARG A 33 -23.84 -31.45 32.92
CA ARG A 33 -23.39 -30.10 32.58
C ARG A 33 -21.89 -29.97 32.22
N ASN A 34 -21.14 -31.06 32.12
CA ASN A 34 -19.67 -31.03 31.94
C ASN A 34 -19.15 -31.88 30.77
N ARG A 35 -19.88 -31.99 29.65
CA ARG A 35 -19.23 -32.43 28.39
C ARG A 35 -18.49 -31.23 27.79
N ILE A 36 -17.18 -31.15 28.05
CA ILE A 36 -16.29 -30.26 27.30
C ILE A 36 -16.52 -30.56 25.81
N PRO A 37 -16.97 -29.58 25.01
CA PRO A 37 -17.22 -29.81 23.60
C PRO A 37 -15.93 -30.26 22.93
N LYS A 38 -15.98 -31.42 22.25
CA LYS A 38 -14.84 -31.98 21.52
C LYS A 38 -14.41 -30.94 20.48
N LYS A 39 -13.21 -30.37 20.64
CA LYS A 39 -12.64 -29.42 19.67
C LYS A 39 -12.60 -30.09 18.30
N TRP A 40 -13.15 -29.41 17.30
CA TRP A 40 -13.15 -29.90 15.92
C TRP A 40 -11.69 -30.01 15.42
N LYS A 41 -11.39 -31.12 14.73
CA LYS A 41 -10.10 -31.41 14.11
C LYS A 41 -10.38 -32.10 12.77
N TRP A 42 -9.70 -31.65 11.72
CA TRP A 42 -9.66 -32.33 10.41
C TRP A 42 -8.22 -32.70 10.09
N VAL A 43 -8.02 -33.84 9.43
CA VAL A 43 -6.71 -34.36 9.03
C VAL A 43 -6.81 -34.79 7.58
N GLY A 44 -5.82 -34.41 6.76
CA GLY A 44 -5.76 -34.84 5.37
C GLY A 44 -4.45 -34.46 4.70
N ASP A 45 -4.31 -34.88 3.45
CA ASP A 45 -3.06 -34.69 2.70
C ASP A 45 -2.99 -33.32 2.04
N LEU A 46 -1.85 -32.65 2.11
CA LEU A 46 -1.58 -31.39 1.42
C LEU A 46 -0.71 -31.63 0.19
N PHE A 47 -1.22 -31.25 -0.98
CA PHE A 47 -0.54 -31.31 -2.26
C PHE A 47 -0.19 -29.91 -2.77
N VAL A 48 0.94 -29.79 -3.47
CA VAL A 48 1.36 -28.55 -4.15
C VAL A 48 1.58 -28.84 -5.62
N ASP A 49 0.99 -28.03 -6.49
CA ASP A 49 1.23 -28.14 -7.93
C ASP A 49 2.64 -27.66 -8.27
N THR A 50 3.44 -28.55 -8.86
CA THR A 50 4.79 -28.25 -9.37
C THR A 50 4.80 -28.11 -10.90
N ALA A 51 3.81 -28.70 -11.58
CA ALA A 51 3.55 -28.51 -13.01
C ALA A 51 2.03 -28.61 -13.32
N PRO A 52 1.55 -28.21 -14.52
CA PRO A 52 0.12 -28.18 -14.85
C PRO A 52 -0.65 -29.49 -14.57
N ASP A 53 0.00 -30.63 -14.79
CA ASP A 53 -0.58 -31.96 -14.61
C ASP A 53 0.14 -32.76 -13.51
N HIS A 54 0.99 -32.11 -12.70
CA HIS A 54 1.75 -32.76 -11.65
C HIS A 54 1.59 -32.05 -10.31
N ALA A 55 1.13 -32.81 -9.31
CA ALA A 55 1.03 -32.37 -7.93
C ALA A 55 1.85 -33.30 -7.04
N GLU A 56 2.69 -32.70 -6.20
CA GLU A 56 3.50 -33.44 -5.25
C GLU A 56 2.86 -33.37 -3.86
N LYS A 57 2.80 -34.52 -3.18
CA LYS A 57 2.37 -34.56 -1.78
C LYS A 57 3.45 -33.91 -0.93
N LEU A 58 3.12 -32.80 -0.28
CA LEU A 58 4.03 -32.09 0.62
C LEU A 58 4.13 -32.82 1.96
N CYS A 59 2.98 -33.01 2.62
CA CYS A 59 2.83 -33.67 3.91
C CYS A 59 1.34 -33.93 4.24
N THR A 60 1.09 -34.65 5.34
CA THR A 60 -0.24 -34.72 5.96
C THR A 60 -0.38 -33.57 6.96
N VAL A 61 -1.48 -32.83 6.87
CA VAL A 61 -1.74 -31.64 7.68
C VAL A 61 -2.99 -31.80 8.52
N THR A 62 -3.03 -31.05 9.60
CA THR A 62 -4.16 -30.96 10.53
C THR A 62 -4.69 -29.55 10.58
N LEU A 63 -6.01 -29.42 10.44
CA LEU A 63 -6.76 -28.21 10.73
C LEU A 63 -7.37 -28.32 12.13
N SER A 64 -6.98 -27.42 13.03
CA SER A 64 -7.41 -27.41 14.44
C SER A 64 -7.66 -25.99 14.95
N ASP A 65 -8.15 -25.89 16.19
CA ASP A 65 -8.44 -24.62 16.87
C ASP A 65 -9.31 -23.68 16.01
N SER A 66 -10.37 -24.23 15.41
CA SER A 66 -11.29 -23.45 14.58
C SER A 66 -12.05 -22.43 15.42
N THR A 67 -12.18 -21.20 14.94
CA THR A 67 -13.05 -20.18 15.56
C THR A 67 -14.51 -20.57 15.44
N ASP A 68 -15.36 -19.99 16.30
CA ASP A 68 -16.80 -20.17 16.18
C ASP A 68 -17.30 -19.64 14.82
N PRO A 69 -18.21 -20.37 14.16
CA PRO A 69 -18.78 -19.93 12.90
C PRO A 69 -19.73 -18.75 13.13
N LEU A 70 -19.76 -17.82 12.16
CA LEU A 70 -20.81 -16.80 12.12
C LEU A 70 -22.20 -17.45 12.05
N GLN A 71 -23.22 -16.74 12.55
CA GLN A 71 -24.60 -17.23 12.54
C GLN A 71 -25.04 -17.53 11.10
N ASN A 72 -25.50 -18.77 10.85
CA ASN A 72 -25.84 -19.29 9.52
C ASN A 72 -24.70 -19.29 8.49
N GLY A 73 -23.46 -19.12 8.95
CA GLY A 73 -22.25 -19.13 8.12
C GLY A 73 -21.80 -20.53 7.69
N LEU A 74 -21.01 -20.58 6.62
CA LEU A 74 -20.31 -21.80 6.21
C LEU A 74 -19.35 -22.28 7.29
N ARG A 75 -19.21 -23.60 7.41
CA ARG A 75 -18.36 -24.24 8.44
C ARG A 75 -17.34 -25.18 7.84
N PHE A 76 -16.13 -25.22 8.39
CA PHE A 76 -15.11 -26.20 8.02
C PHE A 76 -15.63 -27.63 8.15
N SER A 77 -16.38 -27.93 9.20
CA SER A 77 -16.95 -29.27 9.43
C SER A 77 -17.87 -29.75 8.32
N ILE A 78 -18.50 -28.84 7.59
CA ILE A 78 -19.37 -29.14 6.45
C ILE A 78 -18.51 -29.23 5.20
N MET A 79 -17.70 -28.20 4.95
CA MET A 79 -16.90 -28.06 3.73
C MET A 79 -15.82 -29.13 3.57
N LEU A 80 -15.31 -29.68 4.68
CA LEU A 80 -14.24 -30.68 4.68
C LEU A 80 -14.74 -32.08 5.07
N SER A 81 -16.06 -32.29 5.14
CA SER A 81 -16.64 -33.57 5.56
C SER A 81 -16.35 -34.72 4.59
N SER A 82 -16.20 -34.41 3.30
CA SER A 82 -15.92 -35.35 2.21
C SER A 82 -14.59 -35.08 1.50
N VAL A 83 -13.72 -34.27 2.12
CA VAL A 83 -12.44 -33.86 1.56
C VAL A 83 -11.32 -34.53 2.34
N ASP A 84 -10.58 -35.42 1.69
CA ASP A 84 -9.45 -36.14 2.29
C ASP A 84 -8.10 -35.46 2.00
N SER A 85 -8.09 -34.50 1.08
CA SER A 85 -6.88 -33.78 0.69
C SER A 85 -7.14 -32.35 0.26
N LEU A 86 -6.17 -31.48 0.54
CA LEU A 86 -6.10 -30.11 0.11
C LEU A 86 -5.03 -29.97 -0.97
N ARG A 87 -5.31 -29.20 -2.02
CA ARG A 87 -4.40 -29.01 -3.15
C ARG A 87 -4.16 -27.54 -3.42
N ILE A 88 -2.93 -27.08 -3.17
CA ILE A 88 -2.48 -25.72 -3.48
C ILE A 88 -2.19 -25.65 -4.97
N LYS A 89 -3.18 -25.18 -5.73
CA LYS A 89 -3.05 -24.94 -7.17
C LYS A 89 -2.41 -23.60 -7.49
N LYS A 90 -2.64 -22.59 -6.65
CA LYS A 90 -2.17 -21.23 -6.87
C LYS A 90 -1.73 -20.58 -5.56
N ARG A 91 -0.65 -19.80 -5.66
CA ARG A 91 -0.24 -18.84 -4.65
C ARG A 91 -0.36 -17.46 -5.28
N LEU A 92 -1.03 -16.57 -4.59
CA LEU A 92 -1.17 -15.17 -4.99
C LEU A 92 -0.25 -14.33 -4.12
N ASN A 93 0.34 -13.27 -4.68
CA ASN A 93 0.89 -12.23 -3.83
C ASN A 93 -0.28 -11.66 -3.00
N VAL A 94 -0.03 -11.28 -1.75
CA VAL A 94 -1.11 -10.74 -0.95
C VAL A 94 -1.71 -9.46 -1.55
N CYS A 95 -0.92 -8.67 -2.30
CA CYS A 95 -1.45 -7.52 -3.02
C CYS A 95 -2.53 -7.90 -4.05
N GLU A 96 -2.45 -9.08 -4.64
CA GLU A 96 -3.41 -9.58 -5.63
C GLU A 96 -4.66 -10.18 -4.95
N LEU A 97 -4.59 -10.45 -3.64
CA LEU A 97 -5.66 -11.11 -2.92
C LEU A 97 -6.89 -10.21 -2.82
N ASP A 98 -6.72 -8.90 -2.74
CA ASP A 98 -7.83 -7.96 -2.62
C ASP A 98 -8.78 -8.05 -3.81
N ALA A 99 -8.25 -8.21 -5.03
CA ALA A 99 -9.05 -8.41 -6.23
C ALA A 99 -9.95 -9.67 -6.14
N VAL A 100 -9.45 -10.75 -5.52
CA VAL A 100 -10.23 -11.97 -5.28
C VAL A 100 -11.25 -11.74 -4.17
N LEU A 101 -10.86 -11.10 -3.08
CA LEU A 101 -11.71 -10.87 -1.91
C LEU A 101 -12.91 -9.97 -2.22
N TYR A 102 -12.84 -9.11 -3.24
CA TYR A 102 -13.99 -8.32 -3.71
C TYR A 102 -15.16 -9.20 -4.20
N ALA A 103 -14.87 -10.39 -4.72
CA ALA A 103 -15.89 -11.35 -5.15
C ALA A 103 -16.31 -12.33 -4.05
N CYS A 104 -15.72 -12.21 -2.85
CA CYS A 104 -15.98 -13.08 -1.71
C CYS A 104 -16.73 -12.36 -0.59
N GLY A 105 -17.41 -13.14 0.24
CA GLY A 105 -18.06 -12.66 1.46
C GLY A 105 -17.08 -12.49 2.61
N PRO A 106 -17.55 -12.09 3.80
CA PRO A 106 -16.71 -12.02 4.98
C PRO A 106 -16.20 -13.41 5.39
N VAL A 107 -15.01 -13.46 5.99
CA VAL A 107 -14.42 -14.68 6.56
C VAL A 107 -15.40 -15.29 7.58
N GLN A 108 -15.71 -16.57 7.41
CA GLN A 108 -16.71 -17.29 8.22
C GLN A 108 -16.08 -18.03 9.40
N GLN A 109 -14.90 -18.62 9.18
CA GLN A 109 -14.11 -19.32 10.20
C GLN A 109 -12.62 -19.20 9.90
N LEU A 110 -11.83 -19.29 10.96
CA LEU A 110 -10.37 -19.39 10.92
C LEU A 110 -9.93 -20.68 11.63
N ALA A 111 -8.81 -21.27 11.22
CA ALA A 111 -8.21 -22.43 11.88
C ALA A 111 -6.69 -22.40 11.74
N LYS A 112 -5.98 -23.14 12.61
CA LYS A 112 -4.54 -23.41 12.46
C LYS A 112 -4.34 -24.55 11.49
N VAL A 113 -3.32 -24.44 10.65
CA VAL A 113 -2.82 -25.53 9.82
C VAL A 113 -1.44 -25.91 10.33
N ASN A 114 -1.30 -27.15 10.77
CA ASN A 114 -0.03 -27.72 11.26
C ASN A 114 0.27 -29.04 10.53
N ALA A 115 1.53 -29.46 10.52
CA ALA A 115 1.87 -30.82 10.12
C ALA A 115 1.35 -31.81 11.18
N GLU A 116 0.78 -32.95 10.75
CA GLU A 116 0.31 -33.97 11.71
C GLU A 116 1.48 -34.72 12.37
N ASP A 117 2.58 -34.91 11.63
CA ASP A 117 3.79 -35.55 12.13
C ASP A 117 4.97 -34.56 12.09
N ALA A 118 5.76 -34.57 13.17
CA ALA A 118 6.96 -33.78 13.34
C ALA A 118 7.99 -34.03 12.22
N SER A 119 8.03 -35.25 11.65
CA SER A 119 8.92 -35.59 10.53
C SER A 119 8.68 -34.75 9.27
N TYR A 120 7.48 -34.19 9.11
CA TYR A 120 7.12 -33.33 7.97
C TYR A 120 6.97 -31.85 8.33
N ALA A 121 7.14 -31.48 9.60
CA ALA A 121 7.06 -30.09 10.05
C ALA A 121 8.05 -29.20 9.29
N ASP A 122 9.25 -29.70 9.02
CA ASP A 122 10.28 -28.96 8.28
C ASP A 122 9.84 -28.60 6.87
N ARG A 123 9.16 -29.50 6.14
CA ARG A 123 8.68 -29.21 4.77
C ARG A 123 7.61 -28.14 4.77
N LEU A 124 6.67 -28.20 5.71
CA LEU A 124 5.65 -27.18 5.86
C LEU A 124 6.26 -25.83 6.27
N ASN A 125 7.27 -25.85 7.14
CA ASN A 125 8.01 -24.67 7.56
C ASN A 125 8.78 -24.02 6.39
N HIS A 126 9.39 -24.82 5.51
CA HIS A 126 10.03 -24.28 4.29
C HIS A 126 9.02 -23.58 3.38
N LEU A 127 7.84 -24.17 3.16
CA LEU A 127 6.78 -23.53 2.39
C LEU A 127 6.32 -22.22 3.04
N MET A 128 6.16 -22.22 4.37
CA MET A 128 5.78 -21.04 5.13
C MET A 128 6.81 -19.92 5.02
N ASN A 129 8.10 -20.23 5.20
CA ASN A 129 9.19 -19.28 5.07
C ASN A 129 9.25 -18.71 3.65
N TYR A 130 9.10 -19.56 2.64
CA TYR A 130 9.03 -19.12 1.24
C TYR A 130 7.85 -18.16 1.01
N MET A 131 6.64 -18.52 1.44
CA MET A 131 5.45 -17.68 1.29
C MET A 131 5.56 -16.37 2.08
N ASN A 132 6.19 -16.39 3.25
CA ASN A 132 6.42 -15.19 4.04
C ASN A 132 7.42 -14.24 3.35
N LEU A 133 8.52 -14.78 2.83
CA LEU A 133 9.51 -13.99 2.06
C LEU A 133 8.89 -13.39 0.80
N GLN A 134 8.04 -14.13 0.10
CA GLN A 134 7.39 -13.70 -1.13
C GLN A 134 6.09 -12.92 -0.91
N GLN A 135 5.66 -12.74 0.34
CA GLN A 135 4.36 -12.17 0.72
C GLN A 135 3.21 -12.83 -0.07
N GLN A 136 3.04 -14.14 0.10
CA GLN A 136 2.05 -14.94 -0.63
C GLN A 136 1.01 -15.61 0.26
N ALA A 137 -0.17 -15.83 -0.30
CA ALA A 137 -1.24 -16.67 0.24
C ALA A 137 -1.60 -17.78 -0.76
N ALA A 138 -1.82 -18.99 -0.26
CA ALA A 138 -2.31 -20.12 -1.04
C ALA A 138 -3.83 -20.07 -1.13
N ILE A 139 -4.37 -20.32 -2.33
CA ILE A 139 -5.81 -20.33 -2.59
C ILE A 139 -6.23 -21.74 -2.98
N ILE A 140 -7.15 -22.31 -2.20
CA ILE A 140 -7.65 -23.67 -2.39
C ILE A 140 -9.18 -23.59 -2.53
N PRO A 141 -9.76 -23.91 -3.70
CA PRO A 141 -11.21 -23.89 -3.87
C PRO A 141 -11.87 -25.04 -3.10
N LEU A 142 -13.01 -24.76 -2.47
CA LEU A 142 -13.81 -25.74 -1.74
C LEU A 142 -15.16 -25.94 -2.41
N PHE A 143 -15.58 -27.20 -2.47
CA PHE A 143 -16.78 -27.62 -3.19
C PHE A 143 -17.81 -28.21 -2.23
N LEU A 144 -19.09 -27.92 -2.50
CA LEU A 144 -20.24 -28.56 -1.88
C LEU A 144 -21.19 -28.97 -3.00
N ASP A 145 -21.60 -30.24 -3.03
CA ASP A 145 -22.46 -30.80 -4.09
C ASP A 145 -21.96 -30.49 -5.52
N ASN A 146 -20.65 -30.61 -5.74
CA ASN A 146 -19.94 -30.29 -6.99
C ASN A 146 -19.99 -28.82 -7.43
N ALA A 147 -20.50 -27.91 -6.59
CA ALA A 147 -20.43 -26.47 -6.80
C ALA A 147 -19.29 -25.87 -5.97
N GLU A 148 -18.48 -25.00 -6.59
CA GLU A 148 -17.50 -24.21 -5.84
C GLU A 148 -18.24 -23.12 -5.04
N VAL A 149 -18.20 -23.21 -3.71
CA VAL A 149 -18.99 -22.33 -2.83
C VAL A 149 -18.12 -21.48 -1.90
N ALA A 150 -16.84 -21.83 -1.74
CA ALA A 150 -15.92 -21.10 -0.89
C ALA A 150 -14.47 -21.25 -1.35
N LEU A 151 -13.63 -20.36 -0.85
CA LEU A 151 -12.18 -20.44 -0.90
C LEU A 151 -11.64 -20.73 0.50
N LEU A 152 -10.63 -21.58 0.55
CA LEU A 152 -9.73 -21.74 1.67
C LEU A 152 -8.44 -20.97 1.38
N ILE A 153 -8.24 -19.87 2.09
CA ILE A 153 -7.04 -19.04 1.98
C ILE A 153 -6.08 -19.46 3.08
N VAL A 154 -4.91 -19.99 2.69
CA VAL A 154 -3.88 -20.46 3.63
C VAL A 154 -2.68 -19.51 3.57
N PHE A 155 -2.29 -18.92 4.70
CA PHE A 155 -1.20 -17.94 4.75
C PHE A 155 -0.41 -18.02 6.07
N PRO A 156 0.90 -17.68 6.08
CA PRO A 156 1.69 -17.64 7.31
C PRO A 156 1.13 -16.63 8.32
N SER A 157 1.05 -17.02 9.60
CA SER A 157 0.59 -16.15 10.70
C SER A 157 1.46 -14.90 10.89
N THR A 158 2.70 -14.94 10.39
CA THR A 158 3.64 -13.81 10.38
C THR A 158 3.23 -12.68 9.43
N ILE A 159 2.32 -12.93 8.49
CA ILE A 159 1.80 -11.92 7.57
C ILE A 159 0.75 -11.05 8.31
N GLN A 160 1.24 -10.06 9.05
CA GLN A 160 0.44 -9.25 9.98
C GLN A 160 -0.73 -8.51 9.33
N HIS A 161 -0.56 -8.06 8.08
CA HIS A 161 -1.64 -7.36 7.39
C HIS A 161 -2.84 -8.28 7.08
N LEU A 162 -2.60 -9.55 6.74
CA LEU A 162 -3.67 -10.56 6.60
C LEU A 162 -4.30 -10.91 7.94
N CYS A 163 -3.49 -11.05 8.99
CA CYS A 163 -3.99 -11.28 10.34
C CYS A 163 -4.96 -10.17 10.77
N ARG A 164 -4.61 -8.90 10.55
CA ARG A 164 -5.50 -7.77 10.81
C ARG A 164 -6.73 -7.79 9.90
N ARG A 165 -6.54 -8.03 8.61
CA ARG A 165 -7.60 -8.01 7.58
C ARG A 165 -8.70 -9.05 7.83
N PHE A 166 -8.31 -10.24 8.24
CA PHE A 166 -9.22 -11.35 8.56
C PHE A 166 -9.59 -11.40 10.04
N LYS A 167 -9.15 -10.42 10.84
CA LYS A 167 -9.42 -10.34 12.28
C LYS A 167 -9.01 -11.61 13.01
N VAL A 168 -7.82 -12.13 12.70
CA VAL A 168 -7.30 -13.37 13.26
C VAL A 168 -7.12 -13.21 14.78
N PRO A 169 -7.73 -14.06 15.62
CA PRO A 169 -7.55 -14.02 17.06
C PRO A 169 -6.09 -14.23 17.50
N ALA A 170 -5.70 -13.59 18.61
CA ALA A 170 -4.30 -13.59 19.08
C ALA A 170 -3.76 -14.99 19.41
N ASP A 171 -4.61 -15.89 19.87
CA ASP A 171 -4.30 -17.30 20.15
C ASP A 171 -3.97 -18.10 18.88
N LEU A 172 -4.41 -17.62 17.71
CA LEU A 172 -4.06 -18.19 16.41
C LEU A 172 -2.77 -17.59 15.84
N GLN A 173 -2.41 -16.35 16.20
CA GLN A 173 -1.23 -15.62 15.69
C GLN A 173 0.10 -16.09 16.29
N GLN A 174 0.33 -17.41 16.36
CA GLN A 174 1.57 -17.98 16.86
C GLN A 174 2.62 -17.99 15.75
N ALA A 175 3.84 -17.53 16.02
CA ALA A 175 4.92 -17.61 15.04
C ALA A 175 5.16 -19.08 14.64
N GLY A 176 5.35 -19.32 13.35
CA GLY A 176 5.60 -20.66 12.84
C GLY A 176 4.35 -21.48 12.50
N THR A 177 3.17 -20.86 12.42
CA THR A 177 1.92 -21.55 12.04
C THR A 177 1.31 -20.98 10.75
N PHE A 178 0.63 -21.83 10.00
CA PHE A 178 -0.26 -21.40 8.94
C PHE A 178 -1.65 -21.12 9.50
N ILE A 179 -2.30 -20.10 8.95
CA ILE A 179 -3.72 -19.79 9.19
C ILE A 179 -4.51 -20.19 7.95
N ALA A 180 -5.60 -20.91 8.17
CA ALA A 180 -6.61 -21.20 7.16
C ALA A 180 -7.84 -20.31 7.39
N ALA A 181 -8.21 -19.50 6.40
CA ALA A 181 -9.41 -18.68 6.42
C ALA A 181 -10.45 -19.23 5.43
N LEU A 182 -11.66 -19.51 5.94
CA LEU A 182 -12.81 -19.93 5.13
C LEU A 182 -13.57 -18.71 4.64
N VAL A 183 -13.56 -18.49 3.32
CA VAL A 183 -14.17 -17.31 2.70
C VAL A 183 -15.20 -17.74 1.64
N PRO A 184 -16.50 -17.48 1.84
CA PRO A 184 -17.54 -17.88 0.89
C PRO A 184 -17.45 -17.04 -0.38
N TRP A 185 -17.85 -17.62 -1.51
CA TRP A 185 -18.12 -16.83 -2.71
C TRP A 185 -19.40 -16.02 -2.53
N THR A 186 -19.39 -14.74 -2.94
CA THR A 186 -20.61 -13.93 -3.02
C THR A 186 -21.32 -14.16 -4.36
N LEU A 187 -20.56 -14.54 -5.39
CA LEU A 187 -21.06 -14.82 -6.73
C LEU A 187 -21.54 -16.27 -6.84
N THR A 188 -22.70 -16.45 -7.46
CA THR A 188 -23.21 -17.78 -7.78
C THR A 188 -22.44 -18.42 -8.95
N PRO A 189 -22.45 -19.77 -9.05
CA PRO A 189 -21.89 -20.46 -10.21
C PRO A 189 -22.39 -19.98 -11.57
N ALA A 190 -23.67 -19.63 -11.67
CA ALA A 190 -24.24 -19.08 -12.89
C ALA A 190 -23.63 -17.71 -13.26
N GLU A 191 -23.37 -16.87 -12.26
CA GLU A 191 -22.82 -15.53 -12.48
C GLU A 191 -21.36 -15.58 -12.95
N TYR A 192 -20.48 -16.35 -12.33
CA TYR A 192 -19.08 -16.38 -12.79
C TYR A 192 -18.89 -17.16 -14.11
N SER A 193 -19.73 -18.18 -14.38
CA SER A 193 -19.69 -18.93 -15.65
C SER A 193 -20.01 -18.04 -16.86
N SER A 194 -20.80 -16.98 -16.68
CA SER A 194 -21.16 -16.04 -17.74
C SER A 194 -20.01 -15.16 -18.22
N PHE A 195 -18.90 -15.10 -17.48
CA PHE A 195 -17.72 -14.30 -17.79
C PHE A 195 -16.59 -15.08 -18.47
N ASP A 196 -16.83 -16.35 -18.85
CA ASP A 196 -15.80 -17.28 -19.35
C ASP A 196 -14.57 -17.37 -18.41
N ILE A 197 -14.78 -17.06 -17.12
CA ILE A 197 -13.83 -17.33 -16.04
C ILE A 197 -13.88 -18.85 -15.86
N GLN A 198 -13.11 -19.58 -16.67
CA GLN A 198 -13.05 -21.03 -16.61
C GLN A 198 -12.65 -21.50 -15.21
N ARG A 199 -13.64 -21.90 -14.38
CA ARG A 199 -13.64 -22.81 -13.21
C ARG A 199 -12.36 -22.94 -12.33
N SER A 200 -11.43 -22.01 -12.38
CA SER A 200 -10.14 -22.05 -11.70
C SER A 200 -9.41 -20.73 -11.92
N LEU A 201 -9.07 -20.04 -10.83
CA LEU A 201 -8.14 -18.90 -10.81
C LEU A 201 -6.78 -19.20 -11.50
N GLY A 202 -6.46 -20.48 -11.74
CA GLY A 202 -5.26 -20.93 -12.46
C GLY A 202 -5.31 -20.74 -13.98
N LYS A 203 -6.46 -20.42 -14.58
CA LYS A 203 -6.61 -20.17 -16.03
C LYS A 203 -7.14 -18.78 -16.36
N PHE A 204 -7.08 -17.84 -15.40
CA PHE A 204 -7.57 -16.48 -15.61
C PHE A 204 -6.74 -15.78 -16.69
N LYS A 205 -7.33 -15.63 -17.89
CA LYS A 205 -6.97 -14.57 -18.82
C LYS A 205 -7.83 -13.37 -18.47
N ALA A 206 -7.24 -12.16 -18.48
CA ALA A 206 -8.00 -10.94 -18.34
C ALA A 206 -9.20 -10.99 -19.32
N PRO A 207 -10.44 -10.77 -18.86
CA PRO A 207 -11.59 -10.87 -19.75
C PRO A 207 -11.43 -9.86 -20.89
N GLU A 208 -11.58 -10.32 -22.14
CA GLU A 208 -11.74 -9.40 -23.26
C GLU A 208 -13.11 -8.73 -23.14
N PHE A 209 -13.17 -7.59 -22.45
CA PHE A 209 -14.39 -6.81 -22.33
C PHE A 209 -14.72 -6.16 -23.68
N LYS A 210 -15.51 -6.85 -24.51
CA LYS A 210 -16.03 -6.33 -25.79
C LYS A 210 -16.85 -5.05 -25.61
N HIS A 211 -17.41 -4.84 -24.42
CA HIS A 211 -18.09 -3.62 -24.01
C HIS A 211 -17.58 -3.13 -22.65
N PRO A 212 -17.51 -1.81 -22.42
CA PRO A 212 -17.23 -1.23 -21.12
C PRO A 212 -18.47 -1.44 -20.27
N THR A 213 -18.54 -2.57 -19.58
CA THR A 213 -19.62 -2.83 -18.63
C THR A 213 -19.51 -1.80 -17.50
N SER A 214 -20.65 -1.44 -16.89
CA SER A 214 -20.70 -0.60 -15.68
C SER A 214 -19.73 -1.08 -14.59
N ARG A 215 -19.38 -2.37 -14.58
CA ARG A 215 -18.47 -3.01 -13.63
C ARG A 215 -16.99 -2.64 -13.81
N VAL A 216 -16.51 -2.35 -15.02
CA VAL A 216 -15.11 -1.88 -15.21
C VAL A 216 -14.94 -0.49 -14.57
N HIS A 217 -15.95 0.37 -14.71
CA HIS A 217 -15.97 1.66 -14.02
C HIS A 217 -16.03 1.51 -12.51
N GLN A 218 -16.77 0.53 -11.99
CA GLN A 218 -16.82 0.24 -10.56
C GLN A 218 -15.48 -0.31 -10.03
N TYR A 219 -14.77 -1.13 -10.79
CA TYR A 219 -13.51 -1.72 -10.36
C TYR A 219 -12.40 -0.68 -10.14
N LEU A 220 -12.22 0.25 -11.09
CA LEU A 220 -11.24 1.34 -10.95
C LEU A 220 -11.79 2.55 -10.19
N GLU A 221 -13.04 2.49 -9.73
CA GLU A 221 -13.76 3.62 -9.11
C GLU A 221 -13.69 4.88 -10.00
N PHE A 222 -13.86 4.71 -11.32
CA PHE A 222 -13.63 5.78 -12.29
C PHE A 222 -14.71 6.87 -12.20
N PRO A 223 -14.37 8.14 -11.87
CA PRO A 223 -15.36 9.19 -11.64
C PRO A 223 -16.21 9.50 -12.87
N HIS A 224 -17.49 9.76 -12.64
CA HIS A 224 -18.43 10.09 -13.70
C HIS A 224 -18.05 11.42 -14.38
N GLU A 225 -17.62 12.45 -13.64
CA GLU A 225 -17.23 13.72 -14.25
C GLU A 225 -16.00 13.55 -15.15
N LEU A 226 -15.01 12.78 -14.70
CA LEU A 226 -13.82 12.49 -15.51
C LEU A 226 -14.19 11.71 -16.77
N ARG A 227 -15.13 10.76 -16.67
CA ARG A 227 -15.62 10.02 -17.85
C ARG A 227 -16.29 10.97 -18.85
N ALA A 228 -17.15 11.86 -18.37
CA ALA A 228 -17.81 12.85 -19.21
C ALA A 228 -16.78 13.78 -19.88
N TYR A 229 -15.78 14.24 -19.12
CA TYR A 229 -14.67 15.06 -19.63
C TYR A 229 -13.86 14.33 -20.72
N MET A 230 -13.50 13.08 -20.48
CA MET A 230 -12.72 12.25 -21.41
C MET A 230 -13.52 11.83 -22.65
N SER A 231 -14.85 11.83 -22.58
CA SER A 231 -15.73 11.51 -23.71
C SER A 231 -15.90 12.68 -24.70
N GLN A 232 -15.38 13.85 -24.38
CA GLN A 232 -15.41 15.00 -25.29
C GLN A 232 -14.49 14.75 -26.52
N PRO A 233 -14.74 15.40 -27.66
CA PRO A 233 -13.94 15.20 -28.87
C PRO A 233 -12.45 15.48 -28.65
N GLN A 234 -11.59 14.72 -29.33
CA GLN A 234 -10.14 14.94 -29.39
C GLN A 234 -9.41 14.91 -28.03
N ARG A 235 -9.95 14.20 -27.03
CA ARG A 235 -9.27 14.03 -25.75
C ARG A 235 -8.05 13.11 -25.89
N THR A 236 -6.88 13.63 -25.54
CA THR A 236 -5.61 12.89 -25.56
C THR A 236 -5.13 12.61 -24.14
N TYR A 237 -4.56 11.43 -23.93
CA TYR A 237 -3.99 11.02 -22.65
C TYR A 237 -2.68 10.25 -22.81
N CYS A 238 -1.95 10.09 -21.71
CA CYS A 238 -0.91 9.09 -21.60
C CYS A 238 -1.00 8.38 -20.24
N VAL A 239 -0.30 7.25 -20.13
CA VAL A 239 -0.35 6.40 -18.93
C VAL A 239 1.06 6.08 -18.45
N TRP A 240 1.32 6.32 -17.18
CA TRP A 240 2.56 6.01 -16.47
C TRP A 240 2.32 4.90 -15.46
N TRP A 241 2.68 3.67 -15.79
CA TRP A 241 2.26 2.49 -15.02
C TRP A 241 3.41 1.63 -14.51
N SER A 242 4.62 1.76 -15.08
CA SER A 242 5.77 0.95 -14.69
C SER A 242 6.60 1.65 -13.61
N PRO A 243 7.12 0.91 -12.61
CA PRO A 243 7.01 -0.54 -12.41
C PRO A 243 5.81 -0.96 -11.53
N GLY A 244 4.76 -0.14 -11.45
CA GLY A 244 3.67 -0.31 -10.47
C GLY A 244 2.58 -1.31 -10.84
N ASP A 245 2.28 -1.52 -12.11
CA ASP A 245 1.23 -2.43 -12.57
C ASP A 245 1.71 -3.32 -13.73
N GLY A 246 1.93 -4.60 -13.46
CA GLY A 246 2.49 -5.56 -14.42
C GLY A 246 4.02 -5.63 -14.38
N THR A 247 4.65 -5.77 -15.55
CA THR A 247 6.12 -5.90 -15.69
C THR A 247 6.69 -4.64 -16.33
N THR A 248 7.99 -4.37 -16.28
CA THR A 248 8.57 -3.15 -16.91
C THR A 248 8.30 -2.98 -18.42
N LYS A 249 7.80 -4.01 -19.10
CA LYS A 249 7.50 -4.01 -20.55
C LYS A 249 6.02 -4.17 -20.88
N VAL A 250 5.23 -4.78 -20.00
CA VAL A 250 3.84 -5.15 -20.26
C VAL A 250 2.96 -4.62 -19.13
N PRO A 251 1.90 -3.85 -19.45
CA PRO A 251 0.97 -3.35 -18.45
C PRO A 251 0.26 -4.50 -17.73
N GLY A 252 -0.14 -4.26 -16.49
CA GLY A 252 -0.96 -5.18 -15.72
C GLY A 252 -2.46 -4.96 -15.95
N LEU A 253 -3.26 -5.66 -15.14
CA LEU A 253 -4.71 -5.72 -15.29
C LEU A 253 -5.37 -4.34 -15.19
N GLU A 254 -4.95 -3.52 -14.22
CA GLU A 254 -5.62 -2.24 -13.93
C GLU A 254 -5.40 -1.23 -15.05
N THR A 255 -4.22 -1.24 -15.66
CA THR A 255 -3.88 -0.44 -16.83
C THR A 255 -4.66 -0.88 -18.06
N ASP A 256 -4.85 -2.19 -18.26
CA ASP A 256 -5.69 -2.72 -19.33
C ASP A 256 -7.17 -2.30 -19.16
N LEU A 257 -7.68 -2.34 -17.92
CA LEU A 257 -9.02 -1.85 -17.59
C LEU A 257 -9.15 -0.34 -17.87
N LEU A 258 -8.14 0.46 -17.51
CA LEU A 258 -8.12 1.89 -17.84
C LEU A 258 -8.16 2.11 -19.35
N HIS A 259 -7.39 1.33 -20.13
CA HIS A 259 -7.42 1.39 -21.59
C HIS A 259 -8.79 1.05 -22.18
N ILE A 260 -9.51 0.10 -21.62
CA ILE A 260 -10.89 -0.23 -22.01
C ILE A 260 -11.82 0.96 -21.74
N ILE A 261 -11.72 1.61 -20.57
CA ILE A 261 -12.50 2.82 -20.25
C ILE A 261 -12.18 3.94 -21.23
N MET A 262 -10.91 4.19 -21.52
CA MET A 262 -10.50 5.26 -22.44
C MET A 262 -10.93 5.02 -23.88
N LYS A 263 -10.87 3.76 -24.34
CA LYS A 263 -11.43 3.35 -25.64
C LYS A 263 -12.93 3.63 -25.73
N SER A 264 -13.67 3.39 -24.65
CA SER A 264 -15.11 3.73 -24.57
C SER A 264 -15.38 5.23 -24.68
N CYS A 265 -14.48 6.04 -24.14
CA CYS A 265 -14.54 7.50 -24.21
C CYS A 265 -14.08 8.04 -25.57
N ARG A 266 -13.60 7.18 -26.49
CA ARG A 266 -12.94 7.57 -27.75
C ARG A 266 -11.72 8.50 -27.51
N ALA A 267 -11.11 8.41 -26.33
CA ALA A 267 -9.89 9.14 -26.00
C ALA A 267 -8.68 8.45 -26.63
N LYS A 268 -7.68 9.23 -27.03
CA LYS A 268 -6.48 8.73 -27.73
C LYS A 268 -5.27 8.70 -26.80
N ASN A 269 -4.67 7.52 -26.61
CA ASN A 269 -3.34 7.43 -25.99
C ASN A 269 -2.30 7.91 -27.00
N VAL A 270 -1.55 8.95 -26.67
CA VAL A 270 -0.53 9.56 -27.56
C VAL A 270 0.90 9.39 -27.02
N GLY A 271 1.09 8.59 -25.97
CA GLY A 271 2.38 8.31 -25.35
C GLY A 271 2.97 9.49 -24.57
N HIS A 272 4.21 9.34 -24.11
CA HIS A 272 4.83 10.27 -23.15
C HIS A 272 5.51 11.49 -23.77
N LYS A 273 5.68 11.50 -25.09
CA LYS A 273 6.37 12.60 -25.82
C LYS A 273 5.40 13.62 -26.44
N SER A 274 4.11 13.29 -26.48
CA SER A 274 3.09 14.14 -27.10
C SER A 274 2.39 15.01 -26.06
N ASP A 275 1.69 16.02 -26.57
CA ASP A 275 0.80 16.84 -25.77
C ASP A 275 -0.48 16.09 -25.39
N VAL A 276 -0.73 16.05 -24.08
CA VAL A 276 -1.89 15.36 -23.50
C VAL A 276 -2.77 16.33 -22.73
N ARG A 277 -4.03 15.96 -22.51
CA ARG A 277 -4.94 16.65 -21.57
C ARG A 277 -4.95 15.98 -20.21
N VAL A 278 -4.68 14.66 -20.17
CA VAL A 278 -4.64 13.90 -18.92
C VAL A 278 -3.42 12.98 -18.90
N VAL A 279 -2.72 12.97 -17.76
CA VAL A 279 -1.72 11.96 -17.41
C VAL A 279 -2.33 11.05 -16.36
N PHE A 280 -2.49 9.76 -16.68
CA PHE A 280 -2.85 8.75 -15.70
C PHE A 280 -1.59 8.10 -15.15
N VAL A 281 -1.48 7.98 -13.83
CA VAL A 281 -0.34 7.41 -13.13
C VAL A 281 -0.82 6.24 -12.29
N HIS A 282 -0.30 5.04 -12.51
CA HIS A 282 -0.64 3.94 -11.62
C HIS A 282 -0.13 4.27 -10.20
N ILE A 283 -0.95 4.03 -9.18
CA ILE A 283 -0.63 4.43 -7.81
C ILE A 283 0.69 3.79 -7.30
N GLY A 284 1.00 2.58 -7.76
CA GLY A 284 2.28 1.90 -7.49
C GLY A 284 3.50 2.46 -8.25
N ALA A 285 3.29 3.29 -9.28
CA ALA A 285 4.35 3.85 -10.13
C ALA A 285 4.71 5.30 -9.79
N VAL A 286 4.02 5.93 -8.83
CA VAL A 286 4.18 7.33 -8.44
C VAL A 286 5.63 7.68 -8.10
N SER A 287 6.36 6.80 -7.41
CA SER A 287 7.78 7.00 -7.05
C SER A 287 8.71 7.17 -8.26
N THR A 288 8.29 6.69 -9.44
CA THR A 288 9.06 6.80 -10.68
C THR A 288 8.54 7.86 -11.64
N LEU A 289 7.47 8.57 -11.26
CA LEU A 289 6.83 9.57 -12.12
C LEU A 289 7.79 10.70 -12.53
N HIS A 290 8.78 11.01 -11.69
CA HIS A 290 9.85 11.96 -12.00
C HIS A 290 10.59 11.66 -13.31
N LYS A 291 10.55 10.41 -13.79
CA LYS A 291 11.14 9.99 -15.07
C LYS A 291 10.23 10.25 -16.28
N LEU A 292 9.01 10.73 -16.08
CA LEU A 292 8.13 11.13 -17.16
C LEU A 292 8.77 12.31 -17.92
N PRO A 293 8.93 12.21 -19.25
CA PRO A 293 9.50 13.28 -20.06
C PRO A 293 8.79 14.62 -19.86
N ALA A 294 9.59 15.66 -19.61
CA ALA A 294 9.14 17.03 -19.43
C ALA A 294 8.11 17.18 -18.28
N LEU A 295 8.23 16.41 -17.19
CA LEU A 295 7.30 16.49 -16.06
C LEU A 295 7.22 17.90 -15.45
N ALA A 296 8.36 18.55 -15.18
CA ALA A 296 8.36 19.92 -14.65
C ALA A 296 7.67 20.86 -15.63
N GLU A 297 7.92 20.70 -16.94
CA GLU A 297 7.28 21.51 -17.99
C GLU A 297 5.77 21.36 -18.00
N ARG A 298 5.32 20.11 -17.99
CA ARG A 298 3.91 19.74 -17.95
C ARG A 298 3.20 20.33 -16.72
N ARG A 299 3.87 20.36 -15.56
CA ARG A 299 3.30 20.94 -14.32
C ARG A 299 3.33 22.47 -14.34
N SER A 300 4.40 23.07 -14.84
CA SER A 300 4.66 24.51 -14.75
C SER A 300 4.07 25.33 -15.90
N LYS A 301 4.08 24.84 -17.14
CA LYS A 301 3.66 25.61 -18.33
C LYS A 301 2.25 25.27 -18.84
N ARG A 302 1.64 24.21 -18.32
CA ARG A 302 0.38 23.66 -18.83
C ARG A 302 -0.66 23.49 -17.73
N PRO A 303 -1.26 24.58 -17.22
CA PRO A 303 -2.24 24.51 -16.12
C PRO A 303 -3.50 23.70 -16.51
N GLU A 304 -3.81 23.57 -17.80
CA GLU A 304 -4.95 22.81 -18.31
C GLU A 304 -4.73 21.30 -18.33
N LEU A 305 -3.50 20.83 -18.05
CA LEU A 305 -3.17 19.41 -17.97
C LEU A 305 -3.57 18.85 -16.61
N HIS A 306 -4.34 17.76 -16.60
CA HIS A 306 -4.74 17.10 -15.36
C HIS A 306 -3.89 15.85 -15.10
N PHE A 307 -3.59 15.59 -13.83
CA PHE A 307 -2.93 14.35 -13.40
C PHE A 307 -3.91 13.55 -12.54
N TYR A 308 -4.00 12.26 -12.80
CA TYR A 308 -4.80 11.35 -11.98
C TYR A 308 -3.97 10.13 -11.61
N THR A 309 -4.06 9.70 -10.36
CA THR A 309 -3.69 8.33 -10.01
C THR A 309 -4.78 7.36 -10.46
N TYR A 310 -4.46 6.07 -10.57
CA TYR A 310 -5.43 4.98 -10.71
C TYR A 310 -4.88 3.68 -10.13
N GLY A 311 -5.77 2.73 -9.86
CA GLY A 311 -5.41 1.37 -9.46
C GLY A 311 -5.17 1.20 -7.97
N THR A 312 -4.54 0.08 -7.62
CA THR A 312 -4.28 -0.38 -6.26
C THR A 312 -2.80 -0.78 -6.15
N HIS A 313 -2.22 -0.62 -4.96
CA HIS A 313 -0.85 -1.10 -4.72
C HIS A 313 -0.62 -1.35 -3.23
N ALA A 314 0.02 -2.47 -2.88
CA ALA A 314 0.18 -2.87 -1.48
C ALA A 314 1.08 -1.95 -0.64
N SER A 315 1.93 -1.13 -1.27
CA SER A 315 2.71 -0.12 -0.55
C SER A 315 1.92 1.16 -0.24
N VAL A 316 0.67 1.25 -0.67
CA VAL A 316 -0.14 2.47 -0.59
C VAL A 316 -1.41 2.18 0.21
N PRO A 317 -1.78 3.04 1.18
CA PRO A 317 -3.02 2.89 1.93
C PRO A 317 -4.25 2.84 1.02
N ARG A 318 -5.25 2.04 1.41
CA ARG A 318 -6.45 1.79 0.60
C ARG A 318 -7.25 3.06 0.31
N GLU A 319 -7.19 4.03 1.23
CA GLU A 319 -7.88 5.32 1.11
C GLU A 319 -7.38 6.14 -0.09
N GLN A 320 -6.21 5.79 -0.64
CA GLN A 320 -5.58 6.46 -1.79
C GLN A 320 -5.69 5.65 -3.09
N TRP A 321 -6.33 4.47 -3.04
CA TRP A 321 -6.57 3.67 -4.23
C TRP A 321 -7.65 4.29 -5.11
N GLY A 322 -7.79 3.75 -6.33
CA GLY A 322 -8.77 4.20 -7.30
C GLY A 322 -8.31 5.43 -8.07
N VAL A 323 -9.23 6.02 -8.84
CA VAL A 323 -8.92 7.14 -9.72
C VAL A 323 -9.08 8.47 -8.98
N ARG A 324 -7.97 9.13 -8.66
CA ARG A 324 -7.94 10.37 -7.85
C ARG A 324 -7.14 11.46 -8.55
N ALA A 325 -7.61 12.70 -8.48
CA ALA A 325 -6.85 13.83 -9.00
C ALA A 325 -5.61 14.08 -8.13
N ILE A 326 -4.49 14.42 -8.76
CA ILE A 326 -3.26 14.85 -8.09
C ILE A 326 -2.68 16.08 -8.79
N TYR A 327 -1.79 16.79 -8.10
CA TYR A 327 -1.07 17.96 -8.59
C TYR A 327 -1.99 19.06 -9.15
N PRO A 328 -3.00 19.52 -8.39
CA PRO A 328 -4.01 20.43 -8.90
C PRO A 328 -3.45 21.81 -9.26
N LEU A 329 -2.80 22.49 -8.32
CA LEU A 329 -2.35 23.88 -8.43
C LEU A 329 -1.22 24.19 -7.44
N GLY A 330 -0.67 25.41 -7.49
CA GLY A 330 0.33 25.86 -6.51
C GLY A 330 1.67 25.14 -6.61
N GLY A 331 2.44 25.16 -5.52
CA GLY A 331 3.72 24.45 -5.49
C GLY A 331 4.49 24.47 -4.18
N ILE A 332 5.51 23.62 -4.12
CA ILE A 332 6.49 23.57 -3.03
C ILE A 332 7.82 24.12 -3.54
N VAL A 333 8.43 25.02 -2.76
CA VAL A 333 9.73 25.61 -3.05
C VAL A 333 10.76 25.17 -2.00
N THR A 334 11.95 24.79 -2.47
CA THR A 334 13.13 24.59 -1.61
C THR A 334 14.35 25.27 -2.22
N PHE A 335 15.45 25.34 -1.47
CA PHE A 335 16.58 26.20 -1.77
C PHE A 335 17.90 25.46 -1.65
N THR A 336 18.81 25.71 -2.59
CA THR A 336 20.19 25.25 -2.49
C THR A 336 21.00 26.10 -1.52
N PRO A 337 22.07 25.55 -0.90
CA PRO A 337 22.98 26.34 -0.06
C PRO A 337 23.55 27.56 -0.79
N ASN A 338 23.95 27.38 -2.05
CA ASN A 338 24.56 28.45 -2.83
C ASN A 338 23.58 29.59 -3.15
N ALA A 339 22.30 29.28 -3.40
CA ALA A 339 21.29 30.33 -3.60
C ALA A 339 21.12 31.22 -2.35
N LEU A 340 21.19 30.59 -1.16
CA LEU A 340 21.10 31.31 0.12
C LEU A 340 22.34 32.18 0.37
N LEU A 341 23.52 31.73 -0.04
CA LEU A 341 24.78 32.49 0.07
C LEU A 341 24.86 33.65 -0.95
N GLU A 342 24.43 33.42 -2.20
CA GLU A 342 24.51 34.41 -3.28
C GLU A 342 23.54 35.58 -3.07
N ASN A 343 22.32 35.32 -2.60
CA ASN A 343 21.29 36.35 -2.47
C ASN A 343 20.37 36.13 -1.25
N PRO A 344 20.90 36.23 -0.01
CA PRO A 344 20.13 35.95 1.20
C PRO A 344 18.89 36.85 1.35
N PHE A 345 19.00 38.13 0.96
CA PHE A 345 17.89 39.08 1.04
C PHE A 345 16.78 38.80 0.02
N GLY A 346 17.14 38.49 -1.22
CA GLY A 346 16.18 38.12 -2.26
C GLY A 346 15.45 36.83 -1.92
N ILE A 347 16.16 35.84 -1.37
CA ILE A 347 15.57 34.60 -0.88
C ILE A 347 14.63 34.85 0.30
N SER A 348 15.04 35.64 1.29
CA SER A 348 14.19 35.98 2.44
C SER A 348 12.91 36.68 2.01
N ARG A 349 12.98 37.57 1.01
CA ARG A 349 11.80 38.22 0.43
C ARG A 349 10.89 37.21 -0.28
N LEU A 350 11.45 36.30 -1.06
CA LEU A 350 10.69 35.24 -1.74
C LEU A 350 10.00 34.31 -0.73
N MET A 351 10.68 33.93 0.35
CA MET A 351 10.10 33.12 1.43
C MET A 351 8.88 33.79 2.05
N ARG A 352 8.94 35.10 2.35
CA ARG A 352 7.78 35.87 2.84
C ARG A 352 6.62 35.89 1.85
N GLN A 353 6.92 36.13 0.58
CA GLN A 353 5.89 36.09 -0.48
C GLN A 353 5.23 34.71 -0.58
N ILE A 354 5.98 33.64 -0.38
CA ILE A 354 5.45 32.28 -0.35
C ILE A 354 4.59 32.06 0.90
N ALA A 355 5.03 32.49 2.08
CA ALA A 355 4.28 32.36 3.33
C ALA A 355 2.92 33.08 3.30
N GLU A 356 2.83 34.20 2.57
CA GLU A 356 1.58 34.92 2.35
C GLU A 356 0.68 34.27 1.27
N HIS A 357 1.18 33.32 0.50
CA HIS A 357 0.49 32.76 -0.65
C HIS A 357 -0.36 31.52 -0.29
N PRO A 358 -1.67 31.48 -0.61
CA PRO A 358 -2.58 30.40 -0.18
C PRO A 358 -2.35 29.02 -0.80
N PHE A 359 -1.43 28.89 -1.76
CA PHE A 359 -1.24 27.68 -2.57
C PHE A 359 0.23 27.30 -2.71
N TRP A 360 1.11 28.03 -2.03
CA TRP A 360 2.54 27.78 -2.09
C TRP A 360 3.08 27.65 -0.69
N ASP A 361 4.00 26.71 -0.54
CA ASP A 361 4.73 26.53 0.69
C ASP A 361 6.22 26.41 0.38
N SER A 362 7.03 26.74 1.37
CA SER A 362 8.48 26.59 1.25
C SER A 362 9.07 25.85 2.43
N TYR A 363 10.13 25.09 2.14
CA TYR A 363 10.84 24.37 3.16
C TYR A 363 12.34 24.33 2.92
N LEU A 364 13.08 24.20 4.01
CA LEU A 364 14.53 24.02 4.02
C LEU A 364 14.89 22.71 4.70
N LEU A 365 15.95 22.08 4.17
CA LEU A 365 16.58 20.96 4.86
C LEU A 365 17.48 21.48 5.99
N PRO A 366 17.49 20.83 7.17
CA PRO A 366 18.40 21.21 8.25
C PRO A 366 19.88 21.21 7.86
N SER A 367 20.31 20.27 7.00
CA SER A 367 21.68 20.20 6.49
C SER A 367 22.03 21.38 5.58
N VAL A 368 21.07 21.89 4.79
CA VAL A 368 21.27 23.08 3.95
C VAL A 368 21.53 24.30 4.82
N VAL A 369 20.70 24.52 5.86
CA VAL A 369 20.90 25.62 6.81
C VAL A 369 22.24 25.51 7.53
N GLY A 370 22.59 24.30 8.00
CA GLY A 370 23.87 24.04 8.66
C GLY A 370 25.08 24.29 7.75
N MET A 371 24.99 23.94 6.46
CA MET A 371 26.03 24.25 5.48
C MET A 371 26.20 25.75 5.31
N VAL A 372 25.11 26.49 5.06
CA VAL A 372 25.17 27.94 4.84
C VAL A 372 25.74 28.66 6.06
N ALA A 373 25.34 28.25 7.26
CA ALA A 373 25.87 28.79 8.50
C ALA A 373 27.38 28.58 8.60
N LYS A 374 27.85 27.36 8.36
CA LYS A 374 29.29 27.06 8.41
C LYS A 374 30.08 27.79 7.33
N SER A 375 29.52 27.92 6.13
CA SER A 375 30.16 28.60 5.00
C SER A 375 30.22 30.13 5.16
N SER A 376 29.30 30.73 5.91
CA SER A 376 29.22 32.18 6.07
C SER A 376 30.25 32.75 7.07
N CYS A 377 30.79 31.94 7.98
CA CYS A 377 31.55 32.43 9.13
C CYS A 377 33.09 32.37 8.99
N GLU A 378 33.67 32.06 7.82
CA GLU A 378 35.13 31.99 7.57
C GLU A 378 36.00 31.30 8.67
N GLY A 379 35.42 30.38 9.46
CA GLY A 379 36.08 29.68 10.57
C GLY A 379 35.74 30.20 11.99
N ALA A 380 35.00 31.29 12.11
CA ALA A 380 34.35 31.71 13.36
C ALA A 380 33.16 30.79 13.73
N ASP A 381 32.67 30.93 14.96
CA ASP A 381 31.54 30.16 15.48
C ASP A 381 30.20 30.73 14.96
N PRO A 382 29.45 29.99 14.11
CA PRO A 382 28.19 30.49 13.56
C PRO A 382 27.12 30.81 14.61
N LEU A 383 27.15 30.13 15.77
CA LEU A 383 26.20 30.41 16.85
C LEU A 383 26.52 31.73 17.55
N LEU A 384 27.79 32.10 17.62
CA LEU A 384 28.21 33.37 18.21
C LEU A 384 27.84 34.53 17.29
N GLU A 385 28.14 34.44 15.99
CA GLU A 385 27.77 35.46 15.00
C GLU A 385 26.26 35.66 14.88
N PHE A 386 25.49 34.57 14.99
CA PHE A 386 24.04 34.66 15.01
C PHE A 386 23.53 35.46 16.22
N LYS A 387 24.15 35.27 17.40
CA LYS A 387 23.78 35.98 18.63
C LYS A 387 24.20 37.45 18.61
N THR A 388 25.27 37.81 17.90
CA THR A 388 25.69 39.22 17.76
C THR A 388 24.85 39.99 16.75
N GLY A 389 24.09 39.29 15.89
CA GLY A 389 23.20 39.91 14.90
C GLY A 389 23.85 40.18 13.54
N ASP A 390 25.11 39.79 13.34
CA ASP A 390 25.87 40.02 12.11
C ASP A 390 25.70 38.90 11.07
N SER A 391 24.85 37.90 11.35
CA SER A 391 24.68 36.74 10.48
C SER A 391 23.79 37.03 9.26
N LEU A 392 24.28 36.68 8.07
CA LEU A 392 23.50 36.68 6.82
C LEU A 392 22.25 35.79 6.89
N LEU A 393 22.25 34.81 7.80
CA LEU A 393 21.13 33.89 8.01
C LEU A 393 20.08 34.41 8.98
N HIS A 394 20.27 35.58 9.61
CA HIS A 394 19.36 36.08 10.64
C HIS A 394 17.90 36.09 10.16
N ASN A 395 17.64 36.69 8.99
CA ASN A 395 16.30 36.74 8.41
C ASN A 395 15.72 35.36 8.10
N ILE A 396 16.52 34.44 7.59
CA ILE A 396 16.06 33.09 7.19
C ILE A 396 15.71 32.26 8.43
N ILE A 397 16.55 32.29 9.47
CA ILE A 397 16.29 31.56 10.72
C ILE A 397 15.07 32.15 11.44
N THR A 398 14.88 33.47 11.40
CA THR A 398 13.69 34.12 11.96
C THR A 398 12.43 33.64 11.25
N LEU A 399 12.41 33.60 9.91
CA LEU A 399 11.28 33.06 9.15
C LEU A 399 10.97 31.59 9.49
N ILE A 400 12.01 30.79 9.74
CA ILE A 400 11.82 29.40 10.21
C ILE A 400 11.20 29.37 11.61
N ALA A 401 11.72 30.18 12.54
CA ALA A 401 11.26 30.22 13.92
C ALA A 401 9.83 30.76 14.07
N GLU A 402 9.41 31.65 13.16
CA GLU A 402 8.05 32.20 13.09
C GLU A 402 7.05 31.23 12.42
N GLY A 403 7.55 30.21 11.71
CA GLY A 403 6.74 29.22 11.02
C GLY A 403 6.40 29.55 9.56
N ASP A 404 6.91 30.66 9.04
CA ASP A 404 6.75 31.09 7.64
C ASP A 404 7.50 30.17 6.66
N VAL A 405 8.57 29.52 7.13
CA VAL A 405 9.34 28.53 6.36
C VAL A 405 9.47 27.25 7.17
N SER A 406 9.07 26.13 6.60
CA SER A 406 9.21 24.84 7.26
C SER A 406 10.66 24.35 7.28
N LEU A 407 11.16 23.93 8.44
CA LEU A 407 12.45 23.25 8.56
C LEU A 407 12.21 21.75 8.74
N LEU A 408 12.24 20.99 7.64
CA LEU A 408 11.85 19.58 7.67
C LEU A 408 12.59 18.75 6.62
N ARG A 409 12.41 17.44 6.72
CA ARG A 409 12.77 16.44 5.71
C ARG A 409 11.50 15.71 5.28
N ALA A 410 11.49 15.15 4.08
CA ALA A 410 10.38 14.31 3.64
C ALA A 410 10.13 13.16 4.64
N PRO A 411 8.87 12.91 5.02
CA PRO A 411 8.53 11.81 5.91
C PRO A 411 8.83 10.47 5.26
N ALA A 412 9.01 9.46 6.09
CA ALA A 412 9.19 8.10 5.61
C ALA A 412 7.92 7.61 4.89
N LEU A 413 8.08 6.82 3.82
CA LEU A 413 6.95 6.26 3.08
C LEU A 413 6.16 5.28 3.97
N HIS A 414 4.89 5.06 3.61
CA HIS A 414 4.02 4.14 4.35
C HIS A 414 4.66 2.76 4.51
N GLY A 415 4.65 2.24 5.75
CA GLY A 415 5.25 0.94 6.09
C GLY A 415 6.74 1.00 6.47
N ASP A 416 7.40 2.16 6.37
CA ASP A 416 8.78 2.32 6.81
C ASP A 416 8.85 2.49 8.34
N VAL A 417 9.67 1.64 8.99
CA VAL A 417 9.92 1.65 10.45
C VAL A 417 10.47 3.00 10.92
N ARG A 418 11.07 3.79 10.02
CA ARG A 418 11.62 5.12 10.30
C ARG A 418 10.55 6.20 10.53
N GLY A 419 9.26 5.89 10.33
CA GLY A 419 8.17 6.85 10.54
C GLY A 419 8.16 7.47 11.94
N SER A 420 8.30 6.65 13.00
CA SER A 420 8.30 7.15 14.39
C SER A 420 9.54 8.00 14.71
N SER A 421 10.71 7.64 14.16
CA SER A 421 11.91 8.46 14.34
C SER A 421 11.78 9.83 13.67
N TRP A 422 11.16 9.88 12.48
CA TRP A 422 10.93 11.13 11.78
C TRP A 422 10.01 12.06 12.59
N VAL A 423 8.89 11.56 13.11
CA VAL A 423 7.95 12.35 13.93
C VAL A 423 8.66 12.93 15.14
N ASN A 424 9.43 12.12 15.86
CA ASN A 424 10.19 12.59 17.04
C ASN A 424 11.21 13.66 16.67
N SER A 425 11.92 13.51 15.55
CA SER A 425 12.85 14.52 15.06
C SER A 425 12.14 15.83 14.71
N GLN A 426 10.96 15.77 14.07
CA GLN A 426 10.19 16.98 13.75
C GLN A 426 9.67 17.66 15.02
N LEU A 427 9.08 16.90 15.96
CA LEU A 427 8.63 17.44 17.25
C LEU A 427 9.76 18.12 18.04
N LYS A 428 10.98 17.57 17.96
CA LYS A 428 12.16 18.23 18.52
C LYS A 428 12.39 19.58 17.86
N LEU A 429 12.46 19.64 16.52
CA LEU A 429 12.67 20.89 15.78
C LEU A 429 11.62 21.95 16.12
N PHE A 430 10.34 21.57 16.16
CA PHE A 430 9.24 22.49 16.50
C PHE A 430 9.31 23.11 17.90
N SER A 431 10.04 22.50 18.84
CA SER A 431 10.17 23.01 20.21
C SER A 431 11.38 23.93 20.42
N LEU A 432 12.22 24.10 19.40
CA LEU A 432 13.43 24.91 19.48
C LEU A 432 13.16 26.36 19.06
N ASN A 433 13.83 27.31 19.71
CA ASN A 433 13.89 28.70 19.26
C ASN A 433 14.97 28.87 18.17
N ALA A 434 15.07 30.07 17.58
CA ALA A 434 16.02 30.39 16.52
C ALA A 434 17.48 29.93 16.79
N PRO A 435 18.12 30.23 17.94
CA PRO A 435 19.46 29.69 18.25
C PRO A 435 19.51 28.17 18.34
N GLY A 436 18.51 27.53 18.97
CA GLY A 436 18.44 26.07 19.09
C GLY A 436 18.23 25.37 17.75
N LEU A 437 17.45 25.98 16.85
CA LEU A 437 17.26 25.51 15.47
C LEU A 437 18.58 25.53 14.71
N LEU A 438 19.34 26.63 14.81
CA LEU A 438 20.66 26.75 14.18
C LEU A 438 21.65 25.71 14.71
N GLU A 439 21.71 25.52 16.03
CA GLU A 439 22.56 24.51 16.67
C GLU A 439 22.23 23.10 16.16
N GLU A 440 20.94 22.76 16.10
CA GLU A 440 20.50 21.45 15.60
C GLU A 440 20.79 21.27 14.11
N CYS A 441 20.66 22.32 13.28
CA CYS A 441 21.02 22.29 11.87
C CYS A 441 22.53 22.04 11.67
N LEU A 442 23.38 22.73 12.44
CA LEU A 442 24.83 22.52 12.44
C LEU A 442 25.20 21.09 12.84
N ARG A 443 24.55 20.56 13.88
CA ARG A 443 24.73 19.17 14.34
C ARG A 443 24.37 18.17 13.25
N ILE A 444 23.20 18.32 12.62
CA ILE A 444 22.73 17.44 11.54
C ILE A 444 23.66 17.51 10.33
N PHE A 445 24.10 18.71 9.95
CA PHE A 445 25.06 18.90 8.87
C PHE A 445 26.39 18.20 9.17
N ALA A 446 26.97 18.41 10.36
CA ALA A 446 28.24 17.81 10.76
C ALA A 446 28.16 16.27 10.82
N GLU A 447 27.08 15.73 11.38
CA GLU A 447 26.84 14.28 11.43
C GLU A 447 26.83 13.66 10.03
N LYS A 448 26.16 14.33 9.07
CA LYS A 448 25.97 13.79 7.72
C LYS A 448 27.17 14.00 6.80
N TYR A 449 27.88 15.12 6.91
CA TYR A 449 28.89 15.56 5.93
C TYR A 449 30.31 15.69 6.50
N SER A 450 30.57 15.23 7.74
CA SER A 450 31.91 15.26 8.34
C SER A 450 33.00 14.55 7.51
N SER A 451 32.62 13.51 6.75
CA SER A 451 33.52 12.73 5.89
C SER A 451 33.52 13.17 4.42
N THR A 452 32.71 14.16 4.04
CA THR A 452 32.58 14.59 2.64
C THR A 452 33.60 15.70 2.32
N PRO A 453 34.46 15.54 1.30
CA PRO A 453 35.38 16.59 0.88
C PRO A 453 34.65 17.87 0.46
N MET A 454 35.21 19.04 0.80
CA MET A 454 34.60 20.35 0.49
C MET A 454 34.26 20.53 -1.00
N ALA A 455 35.09 20.01 -1.91
CA ALA A 455 34.87 20.09 -3.35
C ALA A 455 33.66 19.26 -3.84
N GLN A 456 33.26 18.22 -3.09
CA GLN A 456 32.12 17.35 -3.43
C GLN A 456 30.85 17.74 -2.69
N LEU A 457 30.95 18.67 -1.74
CA LEU A 457 29.84 19.07 -0.88
C LEU A 457 28.66 19.68 -1.65
N PRO A 458 28.85 20.56 -2.65
CA PRO A 458 27.73 21.11 -3.43
C PRO A 458 26.91 20.03 -4.14
N ASP A 459 27.57 19.11 -4.85
CA ASP A 459 26.91 18.01 -5.55
C ASP A 459 26.16 17.08 -4.59
N ALA A 460 26.77 16.79 -3.43
CA ALA A 460 26.16 15.94 -2.40
C ALA A 460 24.93 16.61 -1.74
N MET A 461 24.86 17.95 -1.71
CA MET A 461 23.69 18.70 -1.25
C MET A 461 22.59 18.73 -2.28
N GLU A 462 22.92 18.99 -3.56
CA GLU A 462 21.93 18.92 -4.63
C GLU A 462 21.29 17.53 -4.72
N ALA A 463 22.09 16.48 -4.55
CA ALA A 463 21.60 15.11 -4.50
C ALA A 463 20.66 14.88 -3.30
N GLU A 464 21.00 15.38 -2.11
CA GLU A 464 20.10 15.32 -0.95
C GLU A 464 18.78 16.04 -1.22
N ILE A 465 18.83 17.27 -1.73
CA ILE A 465 17.64 18.07 -2.02
C ILE A 465 16.75 17.36 -3.04
N SER A 466 17.34 16.82 -4.10
CA SER A 466 16.60 16.11 -5.16
C SER A 466 15.95 14.83 -4.63
N GLU A 467 16.66 14.06 -3.81
CA GLU A 467 16.14 12.85 -3.19
C GLU A 467 15.01 13.15 -2.19
N ASP A 468 15.18 14.20 -1.37
CA ASP A 468 14.18 14.63 -0.41
C ASP A 468 12.91 15.11 -1.12
N LEU A 469 13.05 15.99 -2.11
CA LEU A 469 11.92 16.52 -2.89
C LEU A 469 11.23 15.41 -3.69
N LEU A 470 11.97 14.39 -4.14
CA LEU A 470 11.40 13.20 -4.77
C LEU A 470 10.50 12.44 -3.79
N ARG A 471 10.91 12.27 -2.54
CA ARG A 471 10.05 11.65 -1.52
C ARG A 471 8.89 12.56 -1.14
N MET A 472 9.12 13.87 -1.08
CA MET A 472 8.11 14.88 -0.75
C MET A 472 6.95 14.86 -1.75
N GLN A 473 7.23 14.90 -3.06
CA GLN A 473 6.19 14.94 -4.09
C GLN A 473 5.32 13.68 -4.18
N THR A 474 5.74 12.58 -3.54
CA THR A 474 4.97 11.34 -3.46
C THR A 474 4.09 11.25 -2.21
N GLN A 475 4.22 12.19 -1.28
CA GLN A 475 3.38 12.20 -0.09
C GLN A 475 1.94 12.53 -0.47
N PRO A 476 0.95 11.86 0.13
CA PRO A 476 -0.46 12.04 -0.24
C PRO A 476 -0.92 13.50 -0.11
N SER A 477 -0.59 14.14 1.02
CA SER A 477 -0.91 15.56 1.24
C SER A 477 -0.22 16.48 0.25
N MET A 478 0.97 16.11 -0.25
CA MET A 478 1.67 16.91 -1.24
C MET A 478 1.04 16.75 -2.63
N MET A 479 0.71 15.50 -3.01
CA MET A 479 0.05 15.21 -4.28
C MET A 479 -1.35 15.82 -4.36
N GLU A 480 -2.11 15.83 -3.27
CA GLU A 480 -3.48 16.34 -3.26
C GLU A 480 -3.54 17.87 -3.34
N ASN A 481 -2.49 18.59 -2.92
CA ASN A 481 -2.53 20.05 -2.78
C ASN A 481 -1.61 20.82 -3.74
N TYR A 482 -0.43 20.27 -4.10
CA TYR A 482 0.59 21.06 -4.80
C TYR A 482 0.95 20.50 -6.16
N ARG A 483 1.07 21.37 -7.16
CA ARG A 483 1.39 21.00 -8.54
C ARG A 483 2.86 21.11 -8.86
N ARG A 484 3.49 22.23 -8.52
CA ARG A 484 4.89 22.53 -8.88
C ARG A 484 5.82 22.15 -7.75
N PHE A 485 7.03 21.71 -8.10
CA PHE A 485 8.09 21.37 -7.16
C PHE A 485 9.36 22.03 -7.68
N VAL A 486 9.84 23.02 -6.93
CA VAL A 486 10.78 24.02 -7.41
C VAL A 486 12.01 24.04 -6.52
N ILE A 487 13.19 24.02 -7.13
CA ILE A 487 14.48 24.17 -6.45
C ILE A 487 15.09 25.50 -6.89
N ILE A 488 15.26 26.41 -5.93
CA ILE A 488 15.91 27.70 -6.15
C ILE A 488 17.42 27.52 -6.03
N LYS A 489 18.11 27.77 -7.15
CA LYS A 489 19.57 27.69 -7.30
C LYS A 489 20.21 29.07 -7.50
N GLU A 490 21.53 29.12 -7.34
CA GLU A 490 22.34 30.30 -7.65
C GLU A 490 22.15 30.72 -9.12
N ALA A 491 22.05 32.03 -9.38
CA ALA A 491 21.87 32.59 -10.71
C ALA A 491 23.14 32.47 -11.57
N SER A 492 24.31 32.44 -10.92
CA SER A 492 25.62 32.30 -11.55
C SER A 492 25.95 30.87 -12.01
N SER A 493 25.28 29.85 -11.47
CA SER A 493 25.37 28.49 -11.99
C SER A 493 24.86 28.50 -13.43
N GLY A 494 25.62 27.91 -14.36
CA GLY A 494 25.28 27.88 -15.78
C GLY A 494 23.91 27.24 -16.11
N GLU A 495 23.70 26.88 -17.37
CA GLU A 495 22.47 26.20 -17.80
C GLU A 495 22.38 24.78 -17.22
N THR A 496 21.97 24.65 -15.96
CA THR A 496 21.40 23.41 -15.43
C THR A 496 20.12 23.13 -16.21
N ASP A 497 19.91 21.86 -16.58
CA ASP A 497 18.64 21.44 -17.18
C ASP A 497 17.49 21.85 -16.26
N TRP A 498 16.65 22.76 -16.76
CA TRP A 498 15.50 23.30 -16.06
C TRP A 498 14.53 22.20 -15.58
N ASN A 499 14.58 21.01 -16.19
CA ASN A 499 13.74 19.84 -15.88
C ASN A 499 14.55 18.66 -15.27
N LYS A 500 15.71 18.91 -14.64
CA LYS A 500 16.49 17.89 -13.92
C LYS A 500 15.63 17.18 -12.87
N ASP A 501 15.61 15.84 -12.94
CA ASP A 501 14.83 14.94 -12.07
C ASP A 501 13.31 15.24 -12.02
N GLY A 502 12.77 15.87 -13.07
CA GLY A 502 11.35 16.24 -13.12
C GLY A 502 10.96 17.42 -12.23
N PHE A 503 11.94 18.14 -11.68
CA PHE A 503 11.77 19.36 -10.89
C PHE A 503 12.06 20.62 -11.70
N GLU A 504 11.50 21.75 -11.26
CA GLU A 504 11.80 23.06 -11.82
C GLU A 504 13.04 23.64 -11.14
N TRP A 505 14.17 23.69 -11.84
CA TRP A 505 15.40 24.32 -11.33
C TRP A 505 15.50 25.75 -11.86
N THR A 506 15.41 26.74 -10.97
CA THR A 506 15.37 28.16 -11.36
C THR A 506 16.08 29.06 -10.36
N SER A 507 16.35 30.32 -10.72
CA SER A 507 16.90 31.33 -9.80
C SER A 507 15.78 32.17 -9.20
N VAL A 508 16.06 32.88 -8.11
CA VAL A 508 15.12 33.84 -7.48
C VAL A 508 14.58 34.85 -8.50
N THR A 509 15.42 35.31 -9.41
CA THR A 509 15.07 36.32 -10.43
C THR A 509 14.20 35.78 -11.57
N LYS A 510 14.24 34.47 -11.82
CA LYS A 510 13.47 33.81 -12.90
C LYS A 510 12.23 33.09 -12.39
N PHE A 511 12.11 32.91 -11.08
CA PHE A 511 10.95 32.29 -10.48
C PHE A 511 9.70 33.16 -10.70
N ASP A 512 8.62 32.51 -11.13
CA ASP A 512 7.31 33.12 -11.34
C ASP A 512 6.25 32.16 -10.78
N PHE A 513 5.37 32.68 -9.92
CA PHE A 513 4.22 31.93 -9.39
C PHE A 513 3.26 31.51 -10.51
N LYS A 514 3.25 32.26 -11.62
CA LYS A 514 2.35 32.08 -12.78
C LYS A 514 0.88 32.22 -12.41
N ASP A 515 0.63 33.06 -11.43
CA ASP A 515 -0.66 33.58 -11.04
C ASP A 515 -0.54 35.11 -10.87
N ASP A 516 -1.68 35.76 -10.70
CA ASP A 516 -1.76 37.20 -10.50
C ASP A 516 -1.83 37.55 -9.00
N PHE A 517 -1.38 36.65 -8.10
CA PHE A 517 -1.47 36.86 -6.65
C PHE A 517 -0.43 37.87 -6.15
N VAL A 518 0.81 37.74 -6.62
CA VAL A 518 1.90 38.66 -6.29
C VAL A 518 2.08 39.67 -7.42
N GLU A 519 1.96 40.96 -7.14
CA GLU A 519 2.23 42.00 -8.12
C GLU A 519 3.68 41.87 -8.63
N LYS A 520 3.82 41.74 -9.96
CA LYS A 520 5.14 41.75 -10.58
C LYS A 520 5.75 43.13 -10.35
N PRO A 521 6.99 43.24 -9.83
CA PRO A 521 7.65 44.53 -9.73
C PRO A 521 7.66 45.15 -11.13
N ALA A 522 7.10 46.36 -11.25
CA ALA A 522 7.05 47.08 -12.50
C ALA A 522 8.45 47.08 -13.12
N SER A 523 8.59 46.50 -14.31
CA SER A 523 9.86 46.43 -15.02
C SER A 523 10.37 47.86 -15.24
N ALA A 524 11.44 48.22 -14.53
CA ALA A 524 12.16 49.48 -14.70
C ALA A 524 13.13 49.38 -15.88
#